data_AF-A0AAE0Q3I7-F1
#
_entry.id   AF-A0AAE0Q3I7-F1
#
_cell.length_a   1.000
_cell.length_b   1.000
_cell.length_c   1.000
_cell.angle_alpha   90.00
_cell.angle_beta   90.00
_cell.angle_gamma   90.00
#
_symmetry.space_group_name_H-M   'P 1'
#
loop_
_entity.id
_entity.type
_entity.pdbx_description
1 polymer ?
#
loop_
_entity_poly.entity_id
_entity_poly.type
_entity_poly.pdbx_seq_one_letter_code
_entity_poly.pdbx_strand_id
1 'polypeptide(L)'
;MVMEMYDTVKHLPQRITFPVLAVMARNGWPHLSWLLSQSSRFSLTLWQGQENPTVNDLIFIRDNSNPQRIYYDIYEPVLSQFKEAAKQKDRPRMFYTGGDIVDYFKPANGDGLNVLWEEVYDRASLLSVLKESPGGMLVIPVTSGTGDVRIPVVEGSRPELPLQNCLDLILASKNPWGIYLRVKSQTQLATSLHLLREAYANDRLYCPVWINMNISHGIFNVKGYITGLEFVRSINQIFPYITMAPSWPQEVLDQGYTPQVVEDMMELFQEVWQDVSLQLLAVHLDRSEAGIRILQQSQERFSLTVEHRTMNGGLQMESFTFIRNGTRHRTFYNLPKVVKGLISKIPKSC
;
A
#
# COMPACT_ATOMS: atom_id res chain seq x y z
N MET A 1 14.09 18.34 -0.13
CA MET A 1 15.23 17.90 -0.98
C MET A 1 14.80 17.11 -2.23
N VAL A 2 14.30 15.85 -2.17
CA VAL A 2 14.00 15.07 -3.40
C VAL A 2 12.86 15.69 -4.24
N MET A 3 11.84 16.25 -3.59
CA MET A 3 10.75 16.96 -4.30
C MET A 3 11.25 18.25 -4.98
N GLU A 4 12.06 19.06 -4.31
CA GLU A 4 12.69 20.25 -4.91
C GLU A 4 13.55 19.89 -6.13
N MET A 5 14.28 18.77 -6.07
CA MET A 5 15.04 18.26 -7.21
C MET A 5 14.10 17.91 -8.37
N TYR A 6 12.99 17.22 -8.09
CA TYR A 6 11.98 16.90 -9.10
C TYR A 6 11.40 18.18 -9.75
N ASP A 7 10.97 19.15 -8.95
CA ASP A 7 10.39 20.40 -9.46
C ASP A 7 11.34 21.17 -10.36
N THR A 8 12.64 21.12 -10.05
CA THR A 8 13.69 21.75 -10.86
C THR A 8 13.85 21.07 -12.23
N VAL A 9 13.64 19.75 -12.32
CA VAL A 9 14.01 18.98 -13.51
C VAL A 9 12.84 18.41 -14.31
N LYS A 10 11.61 18.44 -13.79
CA LYS A 10 10.43 17.81 -14.40
C LYS A 10 10.15 18.30 -15.83
N HIS A 11 10.42 19.57 -16.12
CA HIS A 11 10.19 20.20 -17.41
C HIS A 11 11.28 19.93 -18.46
N LEU A 12 12.45 19.42 -18.05
CA LEU A 12 13.55 19.15 -18.96
C LEU A 12 13.23 17.94 -19.85
N PRO A 13 13.48 17.96 -21.18
CA PRO A 13 13.19 16.83 -22.06
C PRO A 13 14.24 15.70 -22.02
N GLN A 14 15.44 15.97 -21.49
CA GLN A 14 16.56 15.03 -21.48
C GLN A 14 16.29 13.83 -20.55
N ARG A 15 17.01 12.72 -20.77
CA ARG A 15 17.13 11.67 -19.75
C ARG A 15 18.00 12.20 -18.61
N ILE A 16 17.60 11.89 -17.38
CA ILE A 16 18.27 12.39 -16.17
C ILE A 16 18.63 11.19 -15.31
N THR A 17 19.90 11.12 -14.91
CA THR A 17 20.35 10.15 -13.91
C THR A 17 20.67 10.88 -12.61
N PHE A 18 20.13 10.37 -11.50
CA PHE A 18 20.37 10.90 -10.17
C PHE A 18 21.47 10.07 -9.49
N PRO A 19 22.63 10.66 -9.16
CA PRO A 19 23.67 9.95 -8.43
C PRO A 19 23.23 9.75 -6.97
N VAL A 20 23.29 8.51 -6.49
CA VAL A 20 22.90 8.14 -5.13
C VAL A 20 24.01 7.30 -4.51
N LEU A 21 24.43 7.65 -3.30
CA LEU A 21 25.37 6.84 -2.54
C LEU A 21 24.74 5.47 -2.27
N ALA A 22 25.36 4.39 -2.75
CA ALA A 22 24.76 3.06 -2.78
C ALA A 22 24.31 2.55 -1.39
N VAL A 23 25.09 2.83 -0.34
CA VAL A 23 24.76 2.45 1.06
C VAL A 23 23.51 3.14 1.61
N MET A 24 23.08 4.26 1.01
CA MET A 24 21.86 4.99 1.43
C MET A 24 20.62 4.58 0.63
N ALA A 25 20.80 3.87 -0.49
CA ALA A 25 19.74 3.66 -1.47
C ALA A 25 18.55 2.89 -0.90
N ARG A 26 18.78 1.86 -0.07
CA ARG A 26 17.70 1.06 0.53
C ARG A 26 16.89 1.87 1.55
N ASN A 27 17.56 2.59 2.44
CA ASN A 27 16.88 3.40 3.47
C ASN A 27 16.10 4.56 2.86
N GLY A 28 16.66 5.19 1.82
CA GLY A 28 16.01 6.26 1.04
C GLY A 28 15.08 5.75 -0.07
N TRP A 29 14.88 4.43 -0.18
CA TRP A 29 14.17 3.82 -1.31
C TRP A 29 12.80 4.40 -1.60
N PRO A 30 11.96 4.76 -0.61
CA PRO A 30 10.65 5.30 -0.92
C PRO A 30 10.70 6.61 -1.73
N HIS A 31 11.64 7.49 -1.39
CA HIS A 31 11.85 8.74 -2.12
C HIS A 31 12.40 8.48 -3.52
N LEU A 32 13.29 7.50 -3.67
CA LEU A 32 13.88 7.10 -4.95
C LEU A 32 12.86 6.43 -5.87
N SER A 33 12.02 5.55 -5.31
CA SER A 33 10.93 4.88 -6.01
C SER A 33 9.89 5.89 -6.49
N TRP A 34 9.48 6.82 -5.63
CA TRP A 34 8.60 7.94 -6.01
C TRP A 34 9.21 8.78 -7.14
N LEU A 35 10.50 9.14 -7.03
CA LEU A 35 11.17 9.93 -8.06
C LEU A 35 11.16 9.19 -9.40
N LEU A 36 11.50 7.89 -9.40
CA LEU A 36 11.51 7.07 -10.61
C LEU A 36 10.11 6.87 -11.24
N SER A 37 9.02 6.97 -10.46
CA SER A 37 7.66 6.85 -10.98
C SER A 37 7.18 8.12 -11.70
N GLN A 38 7.77 9.29 -11.41
CA GLN A 38 7.35 10.56 -12.03
C GLN A 38 7.64 10.64 -13.54
N SER A 39 8.67 9.93 -14.02
CA SER A 39 9.00 9.93 -15.45
C SER A 39 9.84 8.72 -15.85
N SER A 40 9.53 8.12 -17.00
CA SER A 40 10.36 7.07 -17.62
C SER A 40 11.76 7.55 -18.01
N ARG A 41 11.99 8.87 -18.06
CA ARG A 41 13.29 9.51 -18.38
C ARG A 41 14.27 9.52 -17.21
N PHE A 42 13.78 9.29 -15.99
CA PHE A 42 14.59 9.32 -14.79
C PHE A 42 15.31 7.98 -14.57
N SER A 43 16.51 8.02 -14.03
CA SER A 43 17.33 6.84 -13.73
C SER A 43 18.19 7.12 -12.49
N LEU A 44 18.77 6.09 -11.90
CA LEU A 44 19.71 6.25 -10.78
C LEU A 44 21.10 5.75 -11.19
N THR A 45 22.14 6.45 -10.74
CA THR A 45 23.51 5.94 -10.73
C THR A 45 23.90 5.69 -9.28
N LEU A 46 23.94 4.43 -8.88
CA LEU A 46 24.38 4.02 -7.54
C LEU A 46 25.90 4.02 -7.51
N TRP A 47 26.50 4.93 -6.76
CA TRP A 47 27.95 5.03 -6.65
C TRP A 47 28.43 4.59 -5.27
N GLN A 48 29.60 3.96 -5.23
CA GLN A 48 30.25 3.50 -4.02
C GLN A 48 31.11 4.61 -3.39
N GLY A 49 30.87 4.88 -2.10
CA GLY A 49 31.72 5.76 -1.30
C GLY A 49 32.83 5.02 -0.58
N GLN A 50 33.16 5.45 0.64
CA GLN A 50 34.16 4.77 1.48
C GLN A 50 33.68 3.38 1.95
N GLU A 51 32.37 3.25 2.19
CA GLU A 51 31.75 2.01 2.64
C GLU A 51 31.23 1.19 1.46
N ASN A 52 31.40 -0.13 1.56
CA ASN A 52 30.87 -1.06 0.57
C ASN A 52 29.35 -1.22 0.77
N PRO A 53 28.52 -1.09 -0.28
CA PRO A 53 27.12 -1.49 -0.20
C PRO A 53 27.01 -3.00 0.00
N THR A 54 25.96 -3.44 0.70
CA THR A 54 25.70 -4.87 0.83
C THR A 54 25.09 -5.43 -0.46
N VAL A 55 25.36 -6.70 -0.75
CA VAL A 55 24.73 -7.38 -1.90
C VAL A 55 23.20 -7.40 -1.76
N ASN A 56 22.69 -7.60 -0.54
CA ASN A 56 21.24 -7.59 -0.27
C ASN A 56 20.60 -6.26 -0.62
N ASP A 57 21.24 -5.13 -0.27
CA ASP A 57 20.69 -3.82 -0.60
C ASP A 57 20.66 -3.60 -2.12
N LEU A 58 21.70 -3.99 -2.84
CA LEU A 58 21.72 -3.90 -4.31
C LEU A 58 20.66 -4.79 -4.96
N ILE A 59 20.44 -6.00 -4.43
CA ILE A 59 19.37 -6.90 -4.87
C ILE A 59 17.99 -6.29 -4.59
N PHE A 60 17.79 -5.70 -3.42
CA PHE A 60 16.56 -5.01 -3.06
C PHE A 60 16.26 -3.87 -4.05
N ILE A 61 17.26 -3.02 -4.39
CA ILE A 61 17.06 -1.95 -5.37
C ILE A 61 16.72 -2.53 -6.75
N ARG A 62 17.42 -3.59 -7.17
CA ARG A 62 17.16 -4.27 -8.44
C ARG A 62 15.74 -4.85 -8.51
N ASP A 63 15.24 -5.43 -7.43
CA ASP A 63 13.93 -6.09 -7.36
C ASP A 63 12.75 -5.13 -7.40
N ASN A 64 13.00 -3.87 -7.05
CA ASN A 64 11.98 -2.83 -6.96
C ASN A 64 12.10 -1.78 -8.06
N SER A 65 13.00 -1.96 -9.02
CA SER A 65 13.23 -1.02 -10.13
C SER A 65 13.20 -1.70 -11.49
N ASN A 66 13.14 -0.89 -12.55
CA ASN A 66 13.50 -1.37 -13.88
C ASN A 66 15.04 -1.46 -13.98
N PRO A 67 15.63 -2.65 -14.22
CA PRO A 67 17.09 -2.81 -14.29
C PRO A 67 17.77 -1.98 -15.38
N GLN A 68 17.03 -1.54 -16.42
CA GLN A 68 17.56 -0.66 -17.47
C GLN A 68 17.69 0.81 -17.04
N ARG A 69 17.16 1.16 -15.86
CA ARG A 69 17.15 2.52 -15.30
C ARG A 69 18.06 2.67 -14.07
N ILE A 70 18.82 1.62 -13.72
CA ILE A 70 19.76 1.64 -12.59
C ILE A 70 21.17 1.31 -13.10
N TYR A 71 22.07 2.25 -12.93
CA TYR A 71 23.49 2.12 -13.24
C TYR A 71 24.28 1.92 -11.94
N TYR A 72 25.34 1.11 -12.00
CA TYR A 72 26.15 0.74 -10.84
C TYR A 72 27.59 1.16 -11.07
N ASP A 73 28.06 2.10 -10.26
CA ASP A 73 29.46 2.53 -10.16
C ASP A 73 30.03 1.98 -8.84
N ILE A 74 30.32 0.68 -8.82
CA ILE A 74 30.65 -0.12 -7.63
C ILE A 74 31.91 -0.94 -7.92
N TYR A 75 32.80 -1.03 -6.94
CA TYR A 75 34.08 -1.75 -7.05
C TYR A 75 33.89 -3.27 -7.26
N GLU A 76 34.79 -3.88 -8.04
CA GLU A 76 34.54 -5.18 -8.69
C GLU A 76 34.47 -6.44 -7.80
N PRO A 77 34.95 -6.52 -6.54
CA PRO A 77 34.58 -7.67 -5.70
C PRO A 77 33.08 -7.67 -5.36
N VAL A 78 32.52 -6.52 -4.98
CA VAL A 78 31.11 -6.41 -4.56
C VAL A 78 30.20 -6.51 -5.78
N LEU A 79 30.55 -5.84 -6.87
CA LEU A 79 29.76 -5.84 -8.10
C LEU A 79 29.66 -7.25 -8.71
N SER A 80 30.73 -8.04 -8.66
CA SER A 80 30.72 -9.44 -9.10
C SER A 80 29.81 -10.32 -8.25
N GLN A 81 29.89 -10.24 -6.92
CA GLN A 81 28.99 -10.97 -6.01
C GLN A 81 27.52 -10.60 -6.23
N PHE A 82 27.24 -9.31 -6.43
CA PHE A 82 25.89 -8.84 -6.77
C PHE A 82 25.39 -9.43 -8.10
N LYS A 83 26.21 -9.41 -9.16
CA LYS A 83 25.86 -9.99 -10.46
C LYS A 83 25.56 -11.49 -10.34
N GLU A 84 26.29 -12.22 -9.49
CA GLU A 84 26.06 -13.64 -9.23
C GLU A 84 24.74 -13.87 -8.47
N ALA A 85 24.52 -13.15 -7.36
CA ALA A 85 23.27 -13.22 -6.59
C ALA A 85 22.06 -12.85 -7.46
N ALA A 86 22.18 -11.84 -8.32
CA ALA A 86 21.12 -11.38 -9.20
C ALA A 86 20.73 -12.40 -10.29
N LYS A 87 21.60 -13.35 -10.63
CA LYS A 87 21.34 -14.42 -11.61
C LYS A 87 20.63 -15.64 -11.02
N GLN A 88 20.60 -15.78 -9.69
CA GLN A 88 19.90 -16.88 -9.03
C GLN A 88 18.40 -16.79 -9.34
N LYS A 89 17.86 -17.82 -10.00
CA LYS A 89 16.46 -17.82 -10.50
C LYS A 89 15.44 -18.11 -9.40
N ASP A 90 15.82 -18.87 -8.39
CA ASP A 90 14.91 -19.38 -7.34
C ASP A 90 14.89 -18.52 -6.06
N ARG A 91 15.60 -17.38 -6.06
CA ARG A 91 15.61 -16.49 -4.91
C ARG A 91 14.25 -15.78 -4.77
N PRO A 92 13.75 -15.57 -3.54
CA PRO A 92 12.57 -14.74 -3.33
C PRO A 92 12.85 -13.29 -3.75
N ARG A 93 11.84 -12.63 -4.32
CA ARG A 93 11.90 -11.20 -4.64
C ARG A 93 11.82 -10.40 -3.34
N MET A 94 12.77 -9.49 -3.11
CA MET A 94 12.80 -8.58 -1.97
C MET A 94 11.90 -7.37 -2.23
N PHE A 95 10.59 -7.59 -2.33
CA PHE A 95 9.64 -6.52 -2.67
C PHE A 95 9.57 -5.44 -1.58
N TYR A 96 9.51 -4.18 -2.01
CA TYR A 96 9.35 -3.01 -1.16
C TYR A 96 7.94 -2.97 -0.59
N THR A 97 7.83 -2.95 0.73
CA THR A 97 6.56 -3.09 1.45
C THR A 97 5.53 -1.99 1.18
N GLY A 98 5.97 -0.79 0.81
CA GLY A 98 5.08 0.29 0.38
C GLY A 98 4.87 0.39 -1.13
N GLY A 99 5.27 -0.64 -1.91
CA GLY A 99 5.19 -0.63 -3.37
C GLY A 99 3.80 -0.95 -3.93
N ASP A 100 3.60 -0.67 -5.22
CA ASP A 100 2.34 -0.86 -5.92
C ASP A 100 1.92 -2.35 -5.96
N ILE A 101 0.70 -2.62 -5.52
CA ILE A 101 0.15 -3.98 -5.50
C ILE A 101 -0.10 -4.54 -6.90
N VAL A 102 -0.29 -3.70 -7.93
CA VAL A 102 -0.37 -4.16 -9.33
C VAL A 102 0.98 -4.71 -9.79
N ASP A 103 2.08 -4.07 -9.41
CA ASP A 103 3.44 -4.56 -9.73
C ASP A 103 3.81 -5.83 -8.97
N TYR A 104 3.23 -6.02 -7.78
CA TYR A 104 3.41 -7.22 -6.97
C TYR A 104 2.60 -8.41 -7.50
N PHE A 105 1.28 -8.26 -7.61
CA PHE A 105 0.37 -9.35 -7.97
C PHE A 105 0.27 -9.59 -9.49
N LYS A 106 0.62 -8.61 -10.31
CA LYS A 106 0.51 -8.66 -11.78
C LYS A 106 -0.88 -9.12 -12.25
N PRO A 107 -1.96 -8.47 -11.79
CA PRO A 107 -3.32 -8.85 -12.19
C PRO A 107 -3.51 -8.77 -13.70
N ALA A 108 -4.47 -9.53 -14.23
CA ALA A 108 -4.78 -9.52 -15.66
C ALA A 108 -5.07 -8.10 -16.17
N ASN A 109 -4.39 -7.71 -17.26
CA ASN A 109 -4.43 -6.37 -17.87
C ASN A 109 -3.99 -5.22 -16.94
N GLY A 110 -3.26 -5.52 -15.85
CA GLY A 110 -2.90 -4.52 -14.84
C GLY A 110 -4.10 -3.97 -14.06
N ASP A 111 -5.25 -4.62 -14.15
CA ASP A 111 -6.52 -4.09 -13.65
C ASP A 111 -6.71 -4.39 -12.16
N GLY A 112 -6.87 -3.35 -11.34
CA GLY A 112 -7.03 -3.48 -9.89
C GLY A 112 -8.29 -4.24 -9.47
N LEU A 113 -9.28 -4.41 -10.36
CA LEU A 113 -10.44 -5.28 -10.15
C LEU A 113 -10.07 -6.75 -9.93
N ASN A 114 -8.98 -7.20 -10.56
CA ASN A 114 -8.54 -8.59 -10.55
C ASN A 114 -7.63 -8.92 -9.35
N VAL A 115 -7.35 -7.95 -8.48
CA VAL A 115 -6.70 -8.22 -7.19
C VAL A 115 -7.69 -8.93 -6.28
N LEU A 116 -7.27 -10.07 -5.72
CA LEU A 116 -8.04 -10.83 -4.74
C LEU A 116 -7.87 -10.23 -3.34
N TRP A 117 -8.95 -10.25 -2.57
CA TRP A 117 -9.00 -9.73 -1.21
C TRP A 117 -9.68 -10.81 -0.37
N GLU A 118 -9.01 -11.27 0.68
CA GLU A 118 -9.48 -12.36 1.53
C GLU A 118 -9.51 -11.88 2.99
N GLU A 119 -10.63 -12.02 3.67
CA GLU A 119 -10.76 -11.60 5.07
C GLU A 119 -10.22 -12.67 6.03
N VAL A 120 -9.53 -12.22 7.07
CA VAL A 120 -9.00 -13.07 8.14
C VAL A 120 -9.87 -12.91 9.37
N TYR A 121 -10.59 -13.97 9.75
CA TYR A 121 -11.45 -13.99 10.93
C TYR A 121 -10.78 -14.69 12.12
N ASP A 122 -10.10 -15.80 11.85
CA ASP A 122 -9.40 -16.59 12.85
C ASP A 122 -8.24 -17.39 12.24
N ARG A 123 -7.58 -18.22 13.07
CA ARG A 123 -6.47 -19.05 12.63
C ARG A 123 -6.88 -20.11 11.59
N ALA A 124 -8.07 -20.69 11.73
CA ALA A 124 -8.53 -21.73 10.81
C ALA A 124 -8.86 -21.13 9.43
N SER A 125 -9.53 -19.98 9.39
CA SER A 125 -9.81 -19.25 8.15
C SER A 125 -8.52 -18.85 7.46
N LEU A 126 -7.54 -18.34 8.22
CA LEU A 126 -6.22 -17.99 7.67
C LEU A 126 -5.55 -19.20 7.02
N LEU A 127 -5.45 -20.33 7.73
CA LEU A 127 -4.80 -21.53 7.22
C LEU A 127 -5.51 -22.09 5.98
N SER A 128 -6.85 -22.01 5.92
CA SER A 128 -7.63 -22.39 4.74
C SER A 128 -7.26 -21.51 3.55
N VAL A 129 -7.29 -20.18 3.73
CA VAL A 129 -6.98 -19.20 2.67
C VAL A 129 -5.54 -19.37 2.17
N LEU A 130 -4.57 -19.50 3.07
CA LEU A 130 -3.16 -19.69 2.72
C LEU A 130 -2.92 -20.96 1.89
N LYS A 131 -3.74 -22.00 2.09
CA LYS A 131 -3.64 -23.28 1.38
C LYS A 131 -4.37 -23.28 0.04
N GLU A 132 -5.56 -22.67 -0.03
CA GLU A 132 -6.49 -22.84 -1.14
C GLU A 132 -6.44 -21.70 -2.16
N SER A 133 -6.06 -20.49 -1.74
CA SER A 133 -6.04 -19.31 -2.60
C SER A 133 -4.67 -19.10 -3.26
N PRO A 134 -4.63 -18.66 -4.53
CA PRO A 134 -3.38 -18.42 -5.25
C PRO A 134 -2.60 -17.19 -4.75
N GLY A 135 -3.14 -16.42 -3.81
CA GLY A 135 -2.56 -15.18 -3.30
C GLY A 135 -3.49 -13.97 -3.48
N GLY A 136 -3.13 -12.85 -2.87
CA GLY A 136 -3.94 -11.64 -2.83
C GLY A 136 -3.64 -10.75 -1.63
N MET A 137 -4.52 -9.80 -1.32
CA MET A 137 -4.45 -9.00 -0.10
C MET A 137 -5.22 -9.69 1.02
N LEU A 138 -4.57 -9.93 2.16
CA LEU A 138 -5.21 -10.41 3.38
C LEU A 138 -5.71 -9.23 4.20
N VAL A 139 -7.02 -9.14 4.39
CA VAL A 139 -7.68 -8.10 5.17
C VAL A 139 -7.75 -8.56 6.62
N ILE A 140 -7.01 -7.90 7.51
CA ILE A 140 -6.81 -8.32 8.89
C ILE A 140 -7.31 -7.20 9.82
N PRO A 141 -8.52 -7.32 10.37
CA PRO A 141 -8.99 -6.42 11.42
C PRO A 141 -8.18 -6.63 12.70
N VAL A 142 -7.64 -5.56 13.29
CA VAL A 142 -6.76 -5.62 14.46
C VAL A 142 -7.38 -4.87 15.63
N THR A 143 -7.49 -5.57 16.77
CA THR A 143 -7.97 -5.05 18.04
C THR A 143 -7.01 -5.39 19.18
N SER A 144 -7.30 -4.89 20.38
CA SER A 144 -6.55 -5.20 21.59
C SER A 144 -6.87 -6.60 22.11
N GLY A 145 -5.85 -7.34 22.54
CA GLY A 145 -6.04 -8.62 23.23
C GLY A 145 -6.80 -8.47 24.55
N THR A 146 -7.57 -9.50 24.90
CA THR A 146 -8.37 -9.51 26.13
C THR A 146 -7.53 -9.53 27.40
N GLY A 147 -6.37 -10.20 27.38
CA GLY A 147 -5.47 -10.32 28.52
C GLY A 147 -4.46 -9.17 28.68
N ASP A 148 -3.86 -8.70 27.59
CA ASP A 148 -2.99 -7.52 27.57
C ASP A 148 -3.38 -6.64 26.39
N VAL A 149 -3.86 -5.44 26.70
CA VAL A 149 -4.31 -4.45 25.72
C VAL A 149 -3.19 -3.96 24.80
N ARG A 150 -1.93 -4.25 25.08
CA ARG A 150 -0.79 -3.92 24.20
C ARG A 150 -0.52 -4.99 23.15
N ILE A 151 -1.11 -6.18 23.28
CA ILE A 151 -0.93 -7.25 22.30
C ILE A 151 -1.99 -7.06 21.20
N PRO A 152 -1.58 -6.76 19.95
CA PRO A 152 -2.52 -6.75 18.82
C PRO A 152 -2.98 -8.17 18.52
N VAL A 153 -4.29 -8.35 18.38
CA VAL A 153 -4.93 -9.61 18.00
C VAL A 153 -5.87 -9.41 16.82
N VAL A 154 -6.15 -10.49 16.08
CA VAL A 154 -7.18 -10.50 15.03
C VAL A 154 -8.57 -10.36 15.65
N GLU A 155 -9.33 -9.35 15.23
CA GLU A 155 -10.66 -9.04 15.75
C GLU A 155 -11.63 -10.22 15.56
N GLY A 156 -12.31 -10.63 16.63
CA GLY A 156 -13.33 -11.68 16.57
C GLY A 156 -12.78 -13.11 16.59
N SER A 157 -11.47 -13.32 16.47
CA SER A 157 -10.85 -14.65 16.49
C SER A 157 -11.09 -15.37 17.83
N ARG A 158 -11.53 -16.63 17.75
CA ARG A 158 -11.69 -17.52 18.92
C ARG A 158 -11.10 -18.90 18.61
N PRO A 159 -10.02 -19.34 19.29
CA PRO A 159 -9.25 -18.61 20.32
C PRO A 159 -8.58 -17.35 19.76
N GLU A 160 -8.12 -16.45 20.64
CA GLU A 160 -7.42 -15.23 20.22
C GLU A 160 -6.20 -15.58 19.36
N LEU A 161 -6.07 -14.87 18.24
CA LEU A 161 -4.92 -15.00 17.34
C LEU A 161 -4.08 -13.71 17.43
N PRO A 162 -2.93 -13.75 18.13
CA PRO A 162 -1.99 -12.64 18.14
C PRO A 162 -1.55 -12.27 16.72
N LEU A 163 -1.45 -10.97 16.44
CA LEU A 163 -1.03 -10.47 15.14
C LEU A 163 0.36 -10.98 14.77
N GLN A 164 1.29 -11.10 15.73
CA GLN A 164 2.61 -11.69 15.49
C GLN A 164 2.49 -13.11 14.89
N ASN A 165 1.69 -13.98 15.51
CA ASN A 165 1.47 -15.34 15.02
C ASN A 165 0.78 -15.35 13.64
N CYS A 166 -0.15 -14.41 13.41
CA CYS A 166 -0.79 -14.21 12.11
C CYS A 166 0.25 -13.86 11.03
N LEU A 167 1.12 -12.88 11.30
CA LEU A 167 2.21 -12.48 10.41
C LEU A 167 3.18 -13.64 10.14
N ASP A 168 3.60 -14.38 11.17
CA ASP A 168 4.52 -15.50 11.00
C ASP A 168 3.94 -16.61 10.08
N LEU A 169 2.63 -16.87 10.18
CA LEU A 169 1.94 -17.81 9.27
C LEU A 169 1.91 -17.30 7.83
N ILE A 170 1.63 -16.01 7.64
CA ILE A 170 1.57 -15.38 6.30
C ILE A 170 2.96 -15.36 5.66
N LEU A 171 3.99 -14.95 6.41
CA LEU A 171 5.36 -14.83 5.90
C LEU A 171 6.04 -16.19 5.66
N ALA A 172 5.53 -17.27 6.25
CA ALA A 172 5.95 -18.63 5.95
C ALA A 172 5.32 -19.20 4.67
N SER A 173 4.28 -18.56 4.12
CA SER A 173 3.61 -19.00 2.89
C SER A 173 4.48 -18.74 1.66
N LYS A 174 4.38 -19.64 0.66
CA LYS A 174 5.01 -19.47 -0.65
C LYS A 174 4.17 -18.67 -1.66
N ASN A 175 2.86 -18.56 -1.41
CA ASN A 175 1.95 -17.81 -2.28
C ASN A 175 2.17 -16.30 -2.08
N PRO A 176 1.99 -15.48 -3.13
CA PRO A 176 2.13 -14.03 -3.06
C PRO A 176 0.98 -13.43 -2.24
N TRP A 177 1.28 -13.04 -1.01
CA TRP A 177 0.33 -12.39 -0.12
C TRP A 177 0.75 -10.95 0.16
N GLY A 178 -0.21 -10.03 0.16
CA GLY A 178 -0.07 -8.70 0.76
C GLY A 178 -0.85 -8.62 2.06
N ILE A 179 -0.47 -7.70 2.94
CA ILE A 179 -1.04 -7.54 4.27
C ILE A 179 -1.82 -6.23 4.31
N TYR A 180 -3.09 -6.26 4.69
CA TYR A 180 -3.92 -5.08 4.90
C TYR A 180 -4.47 -5.05 6.32
N LEU A 181 -3.82 -4.30 7.21
CA LEU A 181 -4.23 -4.18 8.61
C LEU A 181 -5.29 -3.09 8.77
N ARG A 182 -6.42 -3.42 9.38
CA ARG A 182 -7.49 -2.48 9.72
C ARG A 182 -7.52 -2.28 11.22
N VAL A 183 -6.88 -1.21 11.66
CA VAL A 183 -6.57 -0.97 13.07
C VAL A 183 -7.68 -0.13 13.72
N LYS A 184 -8.07 -0.49 14.95
CA LYS A 184 -9.18 0.17 15.67
C LYS A 184 -8.76 1.22 16.70
N SER A 185 -7.51 1.21 17.16
CA SER A 185 -7.03 2.13 18.20
C SER A 185 -5.58 2.58 17.98
N GLN A 186 -5.22 3.73 18.54
CA GLN A 186 -3.87 4.29 18.44
C GLN A 186 -2.81 3.37 19.07
N THR A 187 -3.13 2.71 20.18
CA THR A 187 -2.24 1.71 20.79
C THR A 187 -1.95 0.58 19.82
N GLN A 188 -2.99 0.03 19.16
CA GLN A 188 -2.79 -1.04 18.18
C GLN A 188 -2.09 -0.58 16.91
N LEU A 189 -2.20 0.70 16.54
CA LEU A 189 -1.44 1.26 15.42
C LEU A 189 0.05 1.18 15.74
N ALA A 190 0.46 1.71 16.89
CA ALA A 190 1.86 1.73 17.29
C ALA A 190 2.44 0.32 17.41
N THR A 191 1.75 -0.60 18.09
CA THR A 191 2.25 -1.96 18.29
C THR A 191 2.30 -2.76 16.98
N SER A 192 1.29 -2.65 16.11
CA SER A 192 1.30 -3.29 14.79
C SER A 192 2.45 -2.77 13.91
N LEU A 193 2.70 -1.46 13.90
CA LEU A 193 3.82 -0.87 13.17
C LEU A 193 5.18 -1.35 13.72
N HIS A 194 5.31 -1.55 15.03
CA HIS A 194 6.52 -2.13 15.62
C HIS A 194 6.77 -3.57 15.17
N LEU A 195 5.73 -4.42 15.10
CA LEU A 195 5.86 -5.79 14.59
C LEU A 195 6.29 -5.80 13.12
N LEU A 196 5.72 -4.92 12.30
CA LEU A 196 6.10 -4.79 10.88
C LEU A 196 7.53 -4.30 10.72
N ARG A 197 7.96 -3.32 11.53
CA ARG A 197 9.35 -2.84 11.54
C ARG A 197 10.32 -3.95 11.91
N GLU A 198 10.00 -4.76 12.92
CA GLU A 198 10.84 -5.88 13.33
C GLU A 198 10.92 -6.95 12.24
N ALA A 199 9.81 -7.29 11.60
CA ALA A 199 9.82 -8.22 10.46
C ALA A 199 10.65 -7.69 9.28
N TYR A 200 10.57 -6.38 9.00
CA TYR A 200 11.37 -5.72 7.95
C TYR A 200 12.86 -5.68 8.28
N ALA A 201 13.22 -5.30 9.50
CA ALA A 201 14.61 -5.23 9.96
C ALA A 201 15.30 -6.60 9.99
N ASN A 202 14.53 -7.67 10.16
CA ASN A 202 15.01 -9.06 10.10
C ASN A 202 14.93 -9.67 8.69
N ASP A 203 14.76 -8.88 7.64
CA ASP A 203 14.72 -9.35 6.24
C ASP A 203 13.63 -10.43 5.98
N ARG A 204 12.50 -10.35 6.70
CA ARG A 204 11.36 -11.29 6.55
C ARG A 204 10.16 -10.70 5.81
N LEU A 205 10.07 -9.36 5.71
CA LEU A 205 8.90 -8.67 5.18
C LEU A 205 9.16 -8.11 3.77
N TYR A 206 8.78 -8.90 2.76
CA TYR A 206 8.95 -8.58 1.34
C TYR A 206 7.65 -8.70 0.54
N CYS A 207 6.60 -8.05 1.06
CA CYS A 207 5.28 -8.02 0.44
C CYS A 207 4.61 -6.67 0.68
N PRO A 208 3.61 -6.28 -0.12
CA PRO A 208 2.86 -5.05 0.13
C PRO A 208 2.20 -5.04 1.50
N VAL A 209 2.29 -3.91 2.20
CA VAL A 209 1.67 -3.69 3.51
C VAL A 209 0.87 -2.41 3.50
N TRP A 210 -0.42 -2.54 3.78
CA TRP A 210 -1.40 -1.46 3.84
C TRP A 210 -1.88 -1.29 5.27
N ILE A 211 -1.97 -0.05 5.74
CA ILE A 211 -2.48 0.29 7.08
C ILE A 211 -3.70 1.18 6.95
N ASN A 212 -4.82 0.70 7.47
CA ASN A 212 -6.07 1.45 7.57
C ASN A 212 -6.40 1.80 9.03
N MET A 213 -6.90 3.03 9.19
CA MET A 213 -7.68 3.47 10.34
C MET A 213 -8.79 4.40 9.86
N ASN A 214 -9.88 4.43 10.60
CA ASN A 214 -10.83 5.54 10.52
C ASN A 214 -10.20 6.75 11.22
N ILE A 215 -10.08 7.87 10.52
CA ILE A 215 -9.37 9.07 11.01
C ILE A 215 -10.28 10.28 11.09
N SER A 216 -9.98 11.22 11.98
CA SER A 216 -10.65 12.51 12.06
C SER A 216 -9.76 13.63 11.53
N HIS A 217 -10.25 14.43 10.58
CA HIS A 217 -9.52 15.56 10.02
C HIS A 217 -10.47 16.54 9.30
N GLY A 218 -10.01 17.77 9.08
CA GLY A 218 -10.75 18.80 8.36
C GLY A 218 -12.06 19.18 9.06
N ILE A 219 -13.16 19.15 8.31
CA ILE A 219 -14.51 19.45 8.82
C ILE A 219 -14.99 18.48 9.91
N PHE A 220 -14.27 17.38 10.15
CA PHE A 220 -14.61 16.38 11.15
C PHE A 220 -13.62 16.35 12.31
N ASN A 221 -14.15 16.51 13.52
CA ASN A 221 -13.47 16.25 14.79
C ASN A 221 -14.30 15.29 15.65
N VAL A 222 -14.30 14.00 15.27
CA VAL A 222 -15.11 12.97 15.91
C VAL A 222 -14.36 12.38 17.10
N LYS A 223 -14.93 12.54 18.30
CA LYS A 223 -14.35 12.02 19.54
C LYS A 223 -14.20 10.50 19.48
N GLY A 224 -13.03 9.99 19.83
CA GLY A 224 -12.71 8.56 19.84
C GLY A 224 -11.92 8.10 18.61
N TYR A 225 -11.83 8.92 17.56
CA TYR A 225 -10.96 8.67 16.41
C TYR A 225 -9.60 9.37 16.57
N ILE A 226 -8.56 8.72 16.05
CA ILE A 226 -7.23 9.34 15.92
C ILE A 226 -7.31 10.49 14.92
N THR A 227 -6.58 11.58 15.17
CA THR A 227 -6.49 12.65 14.18
C THR A 227 -5.68 12.20 12.97
N GLY A 228 -6.01 12.69 11.78
CA GLY A 228 -5.27 12.38 10.56
C GLY A 228 -3.77 12.69 10.67
N LEU A 229 -3.43 13.81 11.32
CA LEU A 229 -2.03 14.20 11.56
C LEU A 229 -1.31 13.23 12.49
N GLU A 230 -1.97 12.72 13.53
CA GLU A 230 -1.38 11.76 14.46
C GLU A 230 -1.21 10.38 13.82
N PHE A 231 -2.14 9.98 12.93
CA PHE A 231 -2.01 8.79 12.10
C PHE A 231 -0.77 8.85 11.20
N VAL A 232 -0.61 9.94 10.44
CA VAL A 232 0.56 10.18 9.58
C VAL A 232 1.85 10.20 10.40
N ARG A 233 1.85 10.92 11.54
CA ARG A 233 3.00 11.03 12.44
C ARG A 233 3.44 9.67 12.96
N SER A 234 2.50 8.84 13.43
CA SER A 234 2.79 7.51 13.97
C SER A 234 3.45 6.60 12.93
N ILE A 235 2.91 6.59 11.70
CA ILE A 235 3.49 5.81 10.59
C ILE A 235 4.90 6.31 10.27
N ASN A 236 5.08 7.62 10.14
CA ASN A 236 6.37 8.23 9.79
C ASN A 236 7.45 7.94 10.84
N GLN A 237 7.09 7.93 12.13
CA GLN A 237 8.03 7.70 13.22
C GLN A 237 8.37 6.23 13.44
N ILE A 238 7.41 5.33 13.24
CA ILE A 238 7.57 3.92 13.62
C ILE A 238 7.97 3.07 12.42
N PHE A 239 7.17 3.08 11.34
CA PHE A 239 7.43 2.24 10.17
C PHE A 239 6.84 2.88 8.91
N PRO A 240 7.63 3.69 8.19
CA PRO A 240 7.10 4.52 7.11
C PRO A 240 7.03 3.79 5.76
N TYR A 241 7.53 2.56 5.68
CA TYR A 241 7.63 1.76 4.46
C TYR A 241 6.33 1.03 4.12
N ILE A 242 5.19 1.73 4.13
CA ILE A 242 3.85 1.14 3.92
C ILE A 242 3.00 2.02 2.99
N THR A 243 1.90 1.46 2.49
CA THR A 243 0.83 2.24 1.85
C THR A 243 -0.18 2.66 2.91
N MET A 244 -0.47 3.95 3.00
CA MET A 244 -1.52 4.46 3.90
C MET A 244 -2.89 4.24 3.25
N ALA A 245 -3.81 3.60 3.96
CA ALA A 245 -5.14 3.30 3.45
C ALA A 245 -6.23 3.95 4.34
N PRO A 246 -6.28 5.29 4.47
CA PRO A 246 -7.18 5.96 5.42
C PRO A 246 -8.66 5.80 5.03
N SER A 247 -9.53 5.86 6.04
CA SER A 247 -10.99 5.92 5.89
C SER A 247 -11.58 7.05 6.72
N TRP A 248 -12.71 7.58 6.28
CA TRP A 248 -13.56 8.41 7.13
C TRP A 248 -14.44 7.55 8.05
N PRO A 249 -14.76 8.02 9.27
CA PRO A 249 -15.81 7.44 10.10
C PRO A 249 -17.13 7.35 9.32
N GLN A 250 -17.87 6.26 9.48
CA GLN A 250 -19.08 6.04 8.69
C GLN A 250 -20.19 7.05 9.06
N GLU A 251 -20.25 7.43 10.33
CA GLU A 251 -21.18 8.40 10.90
C GLU A 251 -21.06 9.82 10.33
N VAL A 252 -19.97 10.13 9.62
CA VAL A 252 -19.80 11.43 8.97
C VAL A 252 -20.10 11.42 7.47
N LEU A 253 -20.47 10.26 6.92
CA LEU A 253 -20.69 10.06 5.47
C LEU A 253 -22.18 10.01 5.09
N ASP A 254 -23.08 10.55 5.91
CA ASP A 254 -24.51 10.55 5.62
C ASP A 254 -24.82 11.18 4.26
N GLN A 255 -24.16 12.28 3.93
CA GLN A 255 -24.27 12.97 2.63
C GLN A 255 -23.36 12.40 1.53
N GLY A 256 -22.66 11.30 1.79
CA GLY A 256 -21.64 10.75 0.90
C GLY A 256 -20.28 11.47 1.01
N TYR A 257 -19.41 11.17 0.05
CA TYR A 257 -18.13 11.84 -0.14
C TYR A 257 -18.37 13.16 -0.88
N THR A 258 -18.72 14.21 -0.14
CA THR A 258 -18.89 15.56 -0.70
C THR A 258 -17.53 16.15 -1.13
N PRO A 259 -17.49 17.19 -1.99
CA PRO A 259 -16.25 17.85 -2.38
C PRO A 259 -15.34 18.22 -1.21
N GLN A 260 -15.89 18.89 -0.18
CA GLN A 260 -15.12 19.28 1.01
C GLN A 260 -14.51 18.08 1.73
N VAL A 261 -15.27 16.99 1.89
CA VAL A 261 -14.80 15.75 2.54
C VAL A 261 -13.63 15.12 1.79
N VAL A 262 -13.65 15.21 0.47
CA VAL A 262 -12.58 14.72 -0.39
C VAL A 262 -11.36 15.65 -0.34
N GLU A 263 -11.58 16.95 -0.45
CA GLU A 263 -10.54 17.98 -0.41
C GLU A 263 -9.76 17.94 0.91
N ASP A 264 -10.44 17.83 2.05
CA ASP A 264 -9.81 17.70 3.38
C ASP A 264 -8.91 16.45 3.45
N MET A 265 -9.34 15.33 2.86
CA MET A 265 -8.54 14.10 2.82
C MET A 265 -7.30 14.30 1.96
N MET A 266 -7.45 14.95 0.80
CA MET A 266 -6.35 15.21 -0.11
C MET A 266 -5.33 16.17 0.51
N GLU A 267 -5.79 17.22 1.18
CA GLU A 267 -4.94 18.19 1.88
C GLU A 267 -4.08 17.50 2.94
N LEU A 268 -4.67 16.62 3.75
CA LEU A 268 -3.95 15.86 4.78
C LEU A 268 -2.77 15.05 4.22
N PHE A 269 -2.94 14.49 3.02
CA PHE A 269 -1.97 13.57 2.42
C PHE A 269 -1.19 14.19 1.24
N GLN A 270 -1.31 15.50 0.99
CA GLN A 270 -0.66 16.12 -0.16
C GLN A 270 0.87 16.05 -0.08
N GLU A 271 1.43 16.19 1.13
CA GLU A 271 2.89 16.25 1.36
C GLU A 271 3.50 14.92 1.83
N VAL A 272 2.68 13.88 2.05
CA VAL A 272 3.25 12.57 2.39
C VAL A 272 3.96 12.02 1.15
N TRP A 273 4.97 11.17 1.34
CA TRP A 273 5.70 10.55 0.23
C TRP A 273 5.28 9.10 -0.01
N GLN A 274 4.61 8.49 0.96
CA GLN A 274 4.02 7.17 0.83
C GLN A 274 2.93 7.17 -0.23
N ASP A 275 2.67 5.99 -0.79
CA ASP A 275 1.44 5.76 -1.52
C ASP A 275 0.24 5.80 -0.57
N VAL A 276 -0.85 6.36 -1.07
CA VAL A 276 -2.09 6.52 -0.34
C VAL A 276 -3.23 5.91 -1.15
N SER A 277 -3.98 4.99 -0.54
CA SER A 277 -5.17 4.40 -1.11
C SER A 277 -6.41 4.83 -0.32
N LEU A 278 -7.20 5.73 -0.89
CA LEU A 278 -8.39 6.26 -0.23
C LEU A 278 -9.50 5.21 -0.24
N GLN A 279 -9.94 4.82 0.95
CA GLN A 279 -10.95 3.77 1.12
C GLN A 279 -12.35 4.36 1.03
N LEU A 280 -13.10 3.92 0.02
CA LEU A 280 -14.45 4.39 -0.29
C LEU A 280 -15.47 3.29 0.01
N LEU A 281 -16.43 3.57 0.89
CA LEU A 281 -17.53 2.68 1.19
C LEU A 281 -18.56 2.74 0.06
N ALA A 282 -18.79 1.59 -0.57
CA ALA A 282 -19.65 1.45 -1.74
C ALA A 282 -21.09 1.98 -1.51
N VAL A 283 -21.60 1.85 -0.29
CA VAL A 283 -22.97 2.27 0.09
C VAL A 283 -23.19 3.78 0.05
N HIS A 284 -22.12 4.58 0.03
CA HIS A 284 -22.20 6.04 -0.01
C HIS A 284 -21.98 6.62 -1.41
N LEU A 285 -21.57 5.80 -2.38
CA LEU A 285 -21.13 6.29 -3.69
C LEU A 285 -22.24 6.96 -4.50
N ASP A 286 -23.49 6.51 -4.34
CA ASP A 286 -24.66 7.06 -5.04
C ASP A 286 -24.89 8.55 -4.72
N ARG A 287 -24.41 9.03 -3.56
CA ARG A 287 -24.51 10.44 -3.14
C ARG A 287 -23.19 11.20 -3.28
N SER A 288 -22.21 10.61 -3.97
CA SER A 288 -20.82 11.08 -3.97
C SER A 288 -20.30 11.51 -5.33
N GLU A 289 -21.15 11.72 -6.34
CA GLU A 289 -20.70 11.96 -7.72
C GLU A 289 -19.68 13.11 -7.82
N ALA A 290 -19.99 14.26 -7.22
CA ALA A 290 -19.11 15.42 -7.25
C ALA A 290 -17.74 15.15 -6.60
N GLY A 291 -17.72 14.51 -5.43
CA GLY A 291 -16.46 14.15 -4.76
C GLY A 291 -15.68 13.07 -5.50
N ILE A 292 -16.35 12.07 -6.09
CA ILE A 292 -15.70 11.04 -6.91
C ILE A 292 -15.00 11.68 -8.10
N ARG A 293 -15.59 12.70 -8.76
CA ARG A 293 -14.93 13.41 -9.86
C ARG A 293 -13.61 14.05 -9.44
N ILE A 294 -13.55 14.64 -8.25
CA ILE A 294 -12.32 15.22 -7.68
C ILE A 294 -11.29 14.11 -7.39
N LEU A 295 -11.73 12.99 -6.81
CA LEU A 295 -10.87 11.84 -6.54
C LEU A 295 -10.27 11.27 -7.84
N GLN A 296 -11.05 11.21 -8.92
CA GLN A 296 -10.60 10.73 -10.22
C GLN A 296 -9.53 11.62 -10.85
N GLN A 297 -9.70 12.93 -10.76
CA GLN A 297 -8.69 13.90 -11.21
C GLN A 297 -7.39 13.81 -10.40
N SER A 298 -7.46 13.22 -9.21
CA SER A 298 -6.35 13.10 -8.27
C SER A 298 -5.69 11.71 -8.28
N GLN A 299 -6.04 10.85 -9.24
CA GLN A 299 -5.51 9.48 -9.32
C GLN A 299 -4.03 9.39 -9.73
N GLU A 300 -3.41 10.52 -10.09
CA GLU A 300 -1.96 10.63 -10.24
C GLU A 300 -1.22 10.61 -8.89
N ARG A 301 -1.88 11.05 -7.81
CA ARG A 301 -1.32 11.05 -6.45
C ARG A 301 -1.89 9.94 -5.58
N PHE A 302 -3.17 9.63 -5.74
CA PHE A 302 -3.92 8.71 -4.87
C PHE A 302 -4.43 7.50 -5.64
N SER A 303 -4.45 6.33 -5.01
CA SER A 303 -5.27 5.22 -5.49
C SER A 303 -6.60 5.21 -4.76
N LEU A 304 -7.61 4.56 -5.33
CA LEU A 304 -8.94 4.43 -4.75
C LEU A 304 -9.21 2.96 -4.48
N THR A 305 -9.77 2.63 -3.32
CA THR A 305 -10.23 1.27 -3.03
C THR A 305 -11.69 1.32 -2.63
N VAL A 306 -12.54 0.67 -3.41
CA VAL A 306 -13.97 0.56 -3.11
C VAL A 306 -14.20 -0.66 -2.22
N GLU A 307 -14.71 -0.43 -1.02
CA GLU A 307 -15.01 -1.43 -0.01
C GLU A 307 -16.53 -1.61 0.16
N HIS A 308 -16.98 -2.84 0.40
CA HIS A 308 -18.37 -3.10 0.77
C HIS A 308 -18.43 -4.20 1.83
N ARG A 309 -18.93 -3.84 3.03
CA ARG A 309 -18.89 -4.73 4.21
C ARG A 309 -20.15 -5.59 4.38
N THR A 310 -21.28 -5.24 3.77
CA THR A 310 -22.57 -5.92 3.99
C THR A 310 -23.40 -5.97 2.72
N MET A 311 -23.93 -7.12 2.31
CA MET A 311 -24.88 -7.24 1.17
C MET A 311 -26.16 -6.41 1.31
N ASN A 312 -26.37 -5.74 2.44
CA ASN A 312 -27.52 -4.89 2.69
C ASN A 312 -27.25 -3.47 2.19
N GLY A 313 -27.93 -3.12 1.11
CA GLY A 313 -27.87 -1.83 0.45
C GLY A 313 -28.02 -2.03 -1.05
N GLY A 314 -29.01 -1.36 -1.65
CA GLY A 314 -29.21 -1.38 -3.10
C GLY A 314 -28.06 -0.65 -3.78
N LEU A 315 -26.96 -1.37 -4.00
CA LEU A 315 -25.80 -0.88 -4.74
C LEU A 315 -26.22 -0.54 -6.17
N GLN A 316 -26.26 0.75 -6.51
CA GLN A 316 -26.56 1.17 -7.87
C GLN A 316 -25.34 0.98 -8.77
N MET A 317 -25.57 0.35 -9.92
CA MET A 317 -24.50 0.01 -10.86
C MET A 317 -23.84 1.25 -11.49
N GLU A 318 -24.59 2.36 -11.56
CA GLU A 318 -24.12 3.65 -12.09
C GLU A 318 -22.92 4.17 -11.30
N SER A 319 -22.97 4.12 -9.97
CA SER A 319 -21.90 4.55 -9.07
C SER A 319 -20.59 3.80 -9.28
N PHE A 320 -20.65 2.50 -9.56
CA PHE A 320 -19.46 1.72 -9.91
C PHE A 320 -18.92 2.10 -11.28
N THR A 321 -19.79 2.50 -12.22
CA THR A 321 -19.39 2.89 -13.58
C THR A 321 -18.54 4.14 -13.55
N PHE A 322 -18.92 5.14 -12.75
CA PHE A 322 -18.12 6.34 -12.56
C PHE A 322 -16.71 5.99 -12.08
N ILE A 323 -16.57 5.29 -10.95
CA ILE A 323 -15.25 4.93 -10.40
C ILE A 323 -14.44 4.06 -11.38
N ARG A 324 -15.11 3.14 -12.09
CA ARG A 324 -14.49 2.21 -13.03
C ARG A 324 -13.97 2.86 -14.30
N ASN A 325 -14.54 4.00 -14.69
CA ASN A 325 -14.08 4.81 -15.84
C ASN A 325 -12.81 5.62 -15.53
N GLY A 326 -12.39 5.70 -14.26
CA GLY A 326 -11.11 6.28 -13.88
C GLY A 326 -9.91 5.36 -14.18
N THR A 327 -8.78 5.62 -13.52
CA THR A 327 -7.53 4.87 -13.72
C THR A 327 -7.62 3.46 -13.15
N ARG A 328 -7.95 2.47 -14.00
CA ARG A 328 -8.17 1.06 -13.61
C ARG A 328 -7.00 0.39 -12.89
N HIS A 329 -5.77 0.83 -13.12
CA HIS A 329 -4.56 0.33 -12.45
C HIS A 329 -4.40 0.89 -11.02
N ARG A 330 -5.14 1.94 -10.68
CA ARG A 330 -5.12 2.61 -9.37
C ARG A 330 -6.50 2.62 -8.70
N THR A 331 -7.38 1.74 -9.16
CA THR A 331 -8.70 1.55 -8.59
C THR A 331 -8.85 0.08 -8.21
N PHE A 332 -9.00 -0.18 -6.92
CA PHE A 332 -9.12 -1.51 -6.35
C PHE A 332 -10.51 -1.75 -5.78
N TYR A 333 -10.85 -3.02 -5.63
CA TYR A 333 -12.20 -3.43 -5.25
C TYR A 333 -12.12 -4.55 -4.20
N ASN A 334 -12.33 -4.19 -2.95
CA ASN A 334 -12.52 -5.14 -1.85
C ASN A 334 -14.03 -5.40 -1.69
N LEU A 335 -14.55 -6.22 -2.60
CA LEU A 335 -15.98 -6.48 -2.77
C LEU A 335 -16.27 -7.98 -2.89
N PRO A 336 -17.47 -8.45 -2.50
CA PRO A 336 -17.91 -9.82 -2.75
C PRO A 336 -17.80 -10.20 -4.24
N LYS A 337 -17.47 -11.47 -4.52
CA LYS A 337 -17.24 -11.99 -5.89
C LYS A 337 -18.40 -11.70 -6.85
N VAL A 338 -19.64 -11.79 -6.37
CA VAL A 338 -20.86 -11.50 -7.16
C VAL A 338 -20.86 -10.06 -7.67
N VAL A 339 -20.51 -9.09 -6.82
CA VAL A 339 -20.47 -7.67 -7.18
C VAL A 339 -19.33 -7.39 -8.16
N LYS A 340 -18.15 -8.02 -7.96
CA LYS A 340 -17.04 -7.92 -8.92
C LYS A 340 -17.42 -8.39 -10.33
N GLY A 341 -18.21 -9.47 -10.42
CA GLY A 341 -18.71 -10.00 -11.69
C GLY A 341 -19.71 -9.07 -12.41
N LEU A 342 -20.34 -8.13 -11.70
CA LEU A 342 -21.15 -7.07 -12.31
C LEU A 342 -20.24 -5.94 -12.83
N ILE A 343 -19.25 -5.53 -12.04
CA ILE A 343 -18.29 -4.47 -12.41
C ILE A 343 -17.44 -4.85 -13.62
N SER A 344 -17.11 -6.13 -13.80
CA SER A 344 -16.35 -6.60 -14.95
C SER A 344 -17.08 -6.42 -16.29
N LYS A 345 -18.41 -6.30 -16.27
CA LYS A 345 -19.25 -6.07 -17.46
C LYS A 345 -19.31 -4.60 -17.89
N ILE A 346 -18.82 -3.66 -17.07
CA ILE A 346 -18.76 -2.26 -17.45
C ILE A 346 -17.75 -2.11 -18.61
N PRO A 347 -18.18 -1.64 -19.80
CA PRO A 347 -17.29 -1.51 -20.95
C PRO A 347 -16.13 -0.56 -20.65
N LYS A 348 -15.03 -0.72 -21.38
CA LYS A 348 -13.98 0.31 -21.40
C LYS A 348 -14.58 1.51 -22.12
N SER A 349 -14.75 2.64 -21.42
CA SER A 349 -14.96 3.93 -22.08
C SER A 349 -13.75 4.16 -23.01
N CYS A 350 -14.03 4.31 -24.30
CA CYS A 350 -13.04 4.59 -25.33
C CYS A 350 -12.29 5.89 -25.07
#